data_AF-A0A7W1J298-F1
#
_entry.id   AF-A0A7W1J298-F1
#
_cell.length_a   1.000
_cell.length_b   1.000
_cell.length_c   1.000
_cell.angle_alpha   90.00
_cell.angle_beta   90.00
_cell.angle_gamma   90.00
#
_symmetry.space_group_name_H-M   'P 1'
#
loop_
_entity.id
_entity.type
_entity.pdbx_description
1 polymer ?
#
loop_
_entity_poly.entity_id
_entity_poly.type
_entity_poly.pdbx_seq_one_letter_code
_entity_poly.pdbx_strand_id
1 'polypeptide(L)'
;MRLPSLVVSLIFCTALSAADFPVIIDLGATSAPDGAVTLPMLPAGEWALKSADGTQFPIARGGDGVGRALVPGLTGVQKFTLEAAAATPALMVVESLPDEQHRLTVAGKELATWQGGRGVLEAGYDEKLRRGGYLARLLTPSGRLVTDNMPGKHKHHHGVWLAWTKTKYDGRSPDFWNMGGGTAGVQSVSTSPVWTAGAWAGWTAVNRYEDLTAKPKVDVLSERLTYVVRAPLPHDPVLVVDLTVVQHCLTDKPLELPTYHYGGLGIRGNRAWEGDGDATRALTSEGKNRKDGNFTRGRWCWMGGLVDGKVAGIAVLAHPTNVRMPQPLRLHPSEPFLCFAPSQLGDWRIAPDEPMVQRYRIVVADGEPDAAAIERRWQAYANEAIVTVDGKPVK
;
A
#
# COMPACT_ATOMS: atom_id res chain seq x y z
N MET A 1 61.06 6.23 1.75
CA MET A 1 60.65 6.51 3.14
C MET A 1 60.01 7.90 3.14
N ARG A 2 58.69 8.00 2.93
CA ARG A 2 57.94 9.25 2.80
C ARG A 2 57.02 9.39 4.02
N LEU A 3 57.01 10.57 4.65
CA LEU A 3 56.13 10.91 5.76
C LEU A 3 54.64 10.78 5.36
N PRO A 4 53.73 10.50 6.31
CA PRO A 4 52.31 10.53 6.05
C PRO A 4 51.81 11.99 6.05
N SER A 5 51.14 12.38 4.97
CA SER A 5 50.38 13.63 4.90
C SER A 5 49.13 13.51 5.78
N LEU A 6 49.06 14.33 6.82
CA LEU A 6 47.90 14.51 7.67
C LEU A 6 46.80 15.20 6.83
N VAL A 7 45.77 14.45 6.41
CA VAL A 7 44.56 15.03 5.81
C VAL A 7 43.71 15.55 6.97
N VAL A 8 43.72 16.86 7.16
CA VAL A 8 42.79 17.57 8.04
C VAL A 8 41.42 17.52 7.38
N SER A 9 40.56 16.60 7.84
CA SER A 9 39.13 16.68 7.56
C SER A 9 38.56 17.88 8.33
N LEU A 10 38.37 19.00 7.64
CA LEU A 10 37.50 20.07 8.14
C LEU A 10 36.08 19.52 8.20
N ILE A 11 35.64 19.14 9.40
CA ILE A 11 34.22 18.97 9.71
C ILE A 11 33.64 20.38 9.75
N PHE A 12 32.96 20.78 8.68
CA PHE A 12 32.05 21.92 8.71
C PHE A 12 30.83 21.53 9.56
N CYS A 13 30.94 21.66 10.88
CA CYS A 13 29.77 21.81 11.75
C CYS A 13 29.31 23.27 11.66
N THR A 14 28.69 23.64 10.54
CA THR A 14 27.80 24.80 10.52
C THR A 14 26.52 24.38 11.21
N ALA A 15 26.35 24.79 12.46
CA ALA A 15 25.02 24.96 13.01
C ALA A 15 24.29 25.90 12.05
N LEU A 16 23.36 25.37 11.25
CA LEU A 16 22.47 26.22 10.47
C LEU A 16 21.70 27.08 11.47
N SER A 17 22.01 28.38 11.52
CA SER A 17 21.06 29.35 12.04
C SER A 17 19.75 29.17 11.28
N ALA A 18 18.60 29.36 11.96
CA ALA A 18 17.25 29.30 11.43
C ALA A 18 17.08 30.11 10.13
N ALA A 19 17.50 29.52 9.01
CA ALA A 19 17.30 30.04 7.68
C ALA A 19 15.98 29.45 7.21
N ASP A 20 14.98 30.30 7.18
CA ASP A 20 13.67 30.05 6.65
C ASP A 20 13.79 29.69 5.14
N PHE A 21 13.64 28.41 4.78
CA PHE A 21 13.76 27.99 3.38
C PHE A 21 12.42 28.17 2.67
N PRO A 22 12.35 28.82 1.50
CA PRO A 22 11.11 28.91 0.74
C PRO A 22 10.71 27.53 0.22
N VAL A 23 9.45 27.17 0.41
CA VAL A 23 8.84 25.94 -0.09
C VAL A 23 7.69 26.30 -1.02
N ILE A 24 7.66 25.69 -2.20
CA ILE A 24 6.54 25.79 -3.14
C ILE A 24 5.95 24.40 -3.29
N ILE A 25 4.63 24.30 -3.11
CA ILE A 25 3.88 23.09 -3.40
C ILE A 25 2.95 23.40 -4.57
N ASP A 26 3.12 22.65 -5.66
CA ASP A 26 2.34 22.78 -6.88
C ASP A 26 1.57 21.49 -7.14
N LEU A 27 0.23 21.57 -7.01
CA LEU A 27 -0.71 20.49 -7.34
C LEU A 27 -1.18 20.54 -8.80
N GLY A 28 -0.75 21.54 -9.58
CA GLY A 28 -1.26 21.80 -10.91
C GLY A 28 -2.78 22.06 -10.89
N ALA A 29 -3.52 21.35 -11.72
CA ALA A 29 -4.99 21.45 -11.80
C ALA A 29 -5.73 20.59 -10.75
N THR A 30 -5.02 19.78 -9.96
CA THR A 30 -5.64 18.92 -8.95
C THR A 30 -5.73 19.63 -7.61
N SER A 31 -6.57 19.09 -6.73
CA SER A 31 -6.59 19.43 -5.31
C SER A 31 -6.06 18.23 -4.51
N ALA A 32 -5.68 18.46 -3.25
CA ALA A 32 -5.37 17.39 -2.30
C ALA A 32 -6.55 17.25 -1.31
N PRO A 33 -7.52 16.34 -1.54
CA PRO A 33 -8.72 16.25 -0.70
C PRO A 33 -8.44 15.94 0.77
N ASP A 34 -7.33 15.27 1.06
CA ASP A 34 -6.87 14.96 2.43
C ASP A 34 -5.76 15.89 2.93
N GLY A 35 -5.38 16.90 2.12
CA GLY A 35 -4.31 17.84 2.43
C GLY A 35 -2.92 17.22 2.57
N ALA A 36 -2.75 15.93 2.25
CA ALA A 36 -1.48 15.25 2.45
C ALA A 36 -0.47 15.63 1.35
N VAL A 37 0.74 16.00 1.76
CA VAL A 37 1.87 16.28 0.87
C VAL A 37 3.13 15.57 1.37
N THR A 38 3.92 15.05 0.44
CA THR A 38 5.23 14.42 0.69
C THR A 38 6.37 15.40 0.38
N LEU A 39 7.39 15.39 1.23
CA LEU A 39 8.58 16.22 1.13
C LEU A 39 9.81 15.28 1.21
N PRO A 40 10.26 14.72 0.07
CA PRO A 40 11.25 13.63 0.05
C PRO A 40 12.66 14.07 0.46
N MET A 41 13.00 15.35 0.29
CA MET A 41 14.31 15.88 0.67
C MET A 41 14.14 17.06 1.61
N LEU A 42 14.39 16.82 2.90
CA LEU A 42 14.43 17.84 3.95
C LEU A 42 15.78 17.84 4.65
N PRO A 43 16.28 19.01 5.08
CA PRO A 43 17.41 19.09 5.99
C PRO A 43 17.18 18.25 7.25
N ALA A 44 18.27 17.82 7.90
CA ALA A 44 18.16 17.18 9.21
C ALA A 44 17.53 18.13 10.24
N GLY A 45 16.65 17.62 11.08
CA GLY A 45 15.90 18.40 12.07
C GLY A 45 14.40 18.14 12.01
N GLU A 46 13.70 18.82 12.91
CA GLU A 46 12.24 18.85 13.01
C GLU A 46 11.74 20.17 12.40
N TRP A 47 10.75 20.08 11.52
CA TRP A 47 10.35 21.19 10.66
C TRP A 47 8.83 21.33 10.58
N ALA A 48 8.37 22.54 10.26
CA ALA A 48 6.99 22.82 9.88
C ALA A 48 6.96 23.66 8.60
N LEU A 49 5.87 23.54 7.84
CA LEU A 49 5.52 24.50 6.79
C LEU A 49 4.75 25.65 7.43
N LYS A 50 5.19 26.87 7.19
CA LYS A 50 4.50 28.10 7.62
C LYS A 50 3.86 28.79 6.42
N SER A 51 2.56 29.03 6.47
CA SER A 51 1.87 29.85 5.46
C SER A 51 2.02 31.35 5.71
N ALA A 52 1.63 32.17 4.73
CA ALA A 52 1.75 33.62 4.80
C ALA A 52 0.91 34.27 5.92
N ASP A 53 -0.16 33.62 6.37
CA ASP A 53 -0.98 34.04 7.52
C ASP A 53 -0.38 33.61 8.88
N GLY A 54 0.76 32.93 8.87
CA GLY A 54 1.45 32.45 10.07
C GLY A 54 0.98 31.08 10.57
N THR A 55 0.03 30.43 9.90
CA THR A 55 -0.39 29.07 10.25
C THR A 55 0.75 28.08 10.02
N GLN A 56 0.97 27.18 10.98
CA GLN A 56 2.03 26.17 10.93
C GLN A 56 1.44 24.78 10.68
N PHE A 57 2.07 24.02 9.79
CA PHE A 57 1.75 22.63 9.47
C PHE A 57 2.98 21.77 9.78
N PRO A 58 3.01 21.08 10.93
CA PRO A 58 4.14 20.25 11.32
C PRO A 58 4.43 19.15 10.29
N ILE A 59 5.71 18.90 10.04
CA ILE A 59 6.16 17.84 9.14
C ILE A 59 6.53 16.61 9.96
N ALA A 60 5.83 15.51 9.74
CA ALA A 60 6.19 14.20 10.26
C ALA A 60 7.26 13.56 9.38
N ARG A 61 8.44 13.28 9.94
CA ARG A 61 9.49 12.53 9.23
C ARG A 61 9.34 11.03 9.50
N GLY A 62 9.00 10.27 8.46
CA GLY A 62 8.90 8.82 8.56
C GLY A 62 10.28 8.16 8.73
N GLY A 63 10.30 6.90 9.16
CA GLY A 63 11.52 6.08 9.20
C GLY A 63 12.10 5.78 7.82
N ASP A 64 11.37 6.09 6.75
CA ASP A 64 11.84 6.10 5.36
C ASP A 64 12.57 7.39 4.96
N GLY A 65 12.71 8.35 5.88
CA GLY A 65 13.39 9.62 5.68
C GLY A 65 12.55 10.70 4.98
N VAL A 66 11.35 10.35 4.50
CA VAL A 66 10.44 11.25 3.79
C VAL A 66 9.61 12.06 4.77
N GLY A 67 9.60 13.38 4.60
CA GLY A 67 8.73 14.29 5.34
C GLY A 67 7.30 14.24 4.81
N ARG A 68 6.31 14.38 5.70
CA ARG A 68 4.89 14.42 5.34
C ARG A 68 4.17 15.50 6.15
N ALA A 69 3.33 16.29 5.50
CA ALA A 69 2.52 17.32 6.16
C ALA A 69 1.05 17.20 5.77
N LEU A 70 0.17 17.67 6.66
CA LEU A 70 -1.25 17.85 6.40
C LEU A 70 -1.52 19.34 6.27
N VAL A 71 -1.85 19.77 5.05
CA VAL A 71 -2.18 21.16 4.71
C VAL A 71 -3.62 21.17 4.18
N PRO A 72 -4.63 21.38 5.05
CA PRO A 72 -6.03 21.42 4.63
C PRO A 72 -6.28 22.49 3.57
N GLY A 73 -7.10 22.16 2.57
CA GLY A 73 -7.46 23.10 1.51
C GLY A 73 -6.36 23.38 0.48
N LEU A 74 -5.34 22.52 0.40
CA LEU A 74 -4.25 22.67 -0.56
C LEU A 74 -4.77 22.55 -2.01
N THR A 75 -4.52 23.59 -2.82
CA THR A 75 -4.95 23.71 -4.23
C THR A 75 -3.93 24.52 -5.05
N GLY A 76 -3.79 24.19 -6.34
CA GLY A 76 -2.93 24.95 -7.26
C GLY A 76 -1.49 25.10 -6.77
N VAL A 77 -0.96 26.32 -6.85
CA VAL A 77 0.40 26.66 -6.38
C VAL A 77 0.29 27.43 -5.07
N GLN A 78 0.88 26.89 -4.01
CA GLN A 78 0.95 27.54 -2.70
C GLN A 78 2.38 27.65 -2.19
N LYS A 79 2.66 28.75 -1.50
CA LYS A 79 3.97 29.08 -0.97
C LYS A 79 3.97 28.97 0.55
N PHE A 80 5.04 28.39 1.06
CA PHE A 80 5.31 28.22 2.47
C PHE A 80 6.75 28.58 2.78
N THR A 81 7.05 28.70 4.06
CA THR A 81 8.40 28.77 4.58
C THR A 81 8.65 27.55 5.45
N LEU A 82 9.79 26.89 5.29
CA LEU A 82 10.23 25.82 6.18
C LEU A 82 10.86 26.44 7.42
N GLU A 83 10.27 26.20 8.59
CA GLU A 83 10.78 26.70 9.86
C GLU A 83 11.05 25.55 10.85
N ALA A 84 12.00 25.74 11.75
CA ALA A 84 12.28 24.75 12.79
C ALA A 84 11.07 24.62 13.72
N ALA A 85 10.69 23.39 14.03
CA ALA A 85 9.52 23.08 14.86
C ALA A 85 9.85 21.99 15.89
N ALA A 86 8.93 21.76 16.83
CA ALA A 86 8.99 20.59 17.70
C ALA A 86 8.53 19.34 16.94
N ALA A 87 9.06 18.17 17.34
CA ALA A 87 8.62 16.89 16.81
C ALA A 87 7.11 16.70 17.01
N THR A 88 6.43 16.18 15.99
CA THR A 88 4.99 15.90 16.07
C THR A 88 4.75 14.54 16.71
N PRO A 89 4.01 14.45 17.83
CA PRO A 89 3.68 13.17 18.44
C PRO A 89 2.95 12.25 17.46
N ALA A 90 3.27 10.96 17.49
CA ALA A 90 2.56 9.97 16.69
C ALA A 90 1.11 9.79 17.19
N LEU A 91 0.15 9.86 16.28
CA LEU A 91 -1.25 9.55 16.53
C LEU A 91 -1.49 8.04 16.63
N MET A 92 -0.70 7.26 15.89
CA MET A 92 -0.78 5.81 15.86
C MET A 92 0.18 5.18 16.86
N VAL A 93 -0.31 4.12 17.52
CA VAL A 93 0.49 3.23 18.35
C VAL A 93 0.58 1.87 17.68
N VAL A 94 1.77 1.28 17.69
CA VAL A 94 2.04 -0.06 17.16
C VAL A 94 2.19 -1.03 18.33
N GLU A 95 1.34 -2.05 18.35
CA GLU A 95 1.44 -3.19 19.25
C GLU A 95 2.06 -4.36 18.48
N SER A 96 3.22 -4.86 18.93
CA SER A 96 3.81 -6.09 18.40
C SER A 96 3.21 -7.30 19.11
N LEU A 97 2.67 -8.22 18.33
CA LEU A 97 1.98 -9.42 18.79
C LEU A 97 2.80 -10.68 18.41
N PRO A 98 2.46 -11.86 18.97
CA PRO A 98 3.07 -13.12 18.57
C PRO A 98 2.99 -13.37 17.05
N ASP A 99 3.88 -14.22 16.56
CA ASP A 99 3.97 -14.60 15.14
C ASP A 99 4.24 -13.43 14.18
N GLU A 100 4.99 -12.42 14.65
CA GLU A 100 5.37 -11.24 13.87
C GLU A 100 4.15 -10.46 13.32
N GLN A 101 3.11 -10.38 14.13
CA GLN A 101 1.96 -9.52 13.85
C GLN A 101 2.20 -8.11 14.39
N HIS A 102 1.82 -7.10 13.62
CA HIS A 102 1.86 -5.70 14.06
C HIS A 102 0.47 -5.10 13.94
N ARG A 103 -0.10 -4.71 15.07
CA ARG A 103 -1.42 -4.07 15.16
C ARG A 103 -1.24 -2.55 15.30
N LEU A 104 -1.85 -1.80 14.39
CA LEU A 104 -1.88 -0.35 14.41
C LEU A 104 -3.19 0.12 15.05
N THR A 105 -3.07 1.02 16.02
CA THR A 105 -4.23 1.58 16.74
C THR A 105 -4.18 3.10 16.79
N VAL A 106 -5.35 3.74 16.87
CA VAL A 106 -5.51 5.16 17.21
C VAL A 106 -6.50 5.27 18.36
N ALA A 107 -6.11 5.95 19.44
CA ALA A 107 -6.91 6.07 20.65
C ALA A 107 -7.45 4.70 21.16
N GLY A 108 -6.62 3.65 21.09
CA GLY A 108 -6.96 2.29 21.51
C GLY A 108 -7.85 1.49 20.54
N LYS A 109 -8.28 2.08 19.42
CA LYS A 109 -9.06 1.37 18.39
C LYS A 109 -8.15 0.83 17.29
N GLU A 110 -8.29 -0.44 16.95
CA GLU A 110 -7.57 -1.07 15.83
C GLU A 110 -7.97 -0.45 14.48
N LEU A 111 -6.98 -0.17 13.64
CA LEU A 111 -7.16 0.27 12.26
C LEU A 111 -6.66 -0.77 11.27
N ALA A 112 -5.54 -1.42 11.58
CA ALA A 112 -4.94 -2.41 10.70
C ALA A 112 -4.12 -3.44 11.49
N THR A 113 -4.00 -4.65 10.94
CA THR A 113 -3.03 -5.64 11.40
C THR A 113 -2.25 -6.18 10.21
N TRP A 114 -0.93 -6.05 10.26
CA TRP A 114 0.02 -6.73 9.39
C TRP A 114 0.34 -8.11 9.94
N GLN A 115 0.44 -9.11 9.07
CA GLN A 115 0.91 -10.45 9.40
C GLN A 115 2.26 -10.70 8.70
N GLY A 116 3.35 -10.69 9.46
CA GLY A 116 4.68 -11.10 9.00
C GLY A 116 4.96 -12.59 9.25
N GLY A 117 6.24 -12.94 9.34
CA GLY A 117 6.72 -14.25 9.78
C GLY A 117 6.17 -15.44 9.00
N ARG A 118 6.16 -16.62 9.63
CA ARG A 118 5.56 -17.81 9.00
C ARG A 118 4.06 -17.65 8.75
N GLY A 119 3.39 -16.73 9.43
CA GLY A 119 1.95 -16.55 9.36
C GLY A 119 1.17 -17.46 10.31
N VAL A 120 -0.02 -17.01 10.69
CA VAL A 120 -0.97 -17.75 11.53
C VAL A 120 -1.91 -18.56 10.65
N LEU A 121 -2.03 -19.85 10.95
CA LEU A 121 -2.90 -20.78 10.25
C LEU A 121 -4.14 -21.05 11.09
N GLU A 122 -5.31 -20.98 10.48
CA GLU A 122 -6.58 -21.35 11.12
C GLU A 122 -6.59 -22.83 11.53
N ALA A 123 -7.21 -23.12 12.67
CA ALA A 123 -7.28 -24.49 13.19
C ALA A 123 -7.93 -25.44 12.16
N GLY A 124 -7.29 -26.57 11.91
CA GLY A 124 -7.76 -27.58 10.94
C GLY A 124 -7.52 -27.23 9.47
N TYR A 125 -6.81 -26.14 9.17
CA TYR A 125 -6.38 -25.85 7.80
C TYR A 125 -5.07 -26.60 7.51
N ASP A 126 -4.86 -26.95 6.24
CA ASP A 126 -3.67 -27.66 5.79
C ASP A 126 -2.44 -26.72 5.88
N GLU A 127 -1.31 -27.23 6.39
CA GLU A 127 -0.07 -26.47 6.58
C GLU A 127 0.43 -25.82 5.28
N LYS A 128 0.14 -26.40 4.11
CA LYS A 128 0.50 -25.80 2.80
C LYS A 128 -0.16 -24.44 2.55
N LEU A 129 -1.23 -24.10 3.27
CA LEU A 129 -1.91 -22.81 3.17
C LEU A 129 -1.27 -21.75 4.05
N ARG A 130 -0.34 -22.13 4.93
CA ARG A 130 0.33 -21.19 5.82
C ARG A 130 1.17 -20.20 5.01
N ARG A 131 0.94 -18.91 5.26
CA ARG A 131 1.65 -17.80 4.64
C ARG A 131 1.64 -16.61 5.59
N GLY A 132 2.72 -15.83 5.57
CA GLY A 132 2.76 -14.46 6.10
C GLY A 132 3.04 -13.46 4.97
N GLY A 133 3.36 -12.22 5.33
CA GLY A 133 3.76 -11.21 4.35
C GLY A 133 2.58 -10.50 3.69
N TYR A 134 1.51 -10.22 4.43
CA TYR A 134 0.32 -9.53 3.91
C TYR A 134 -0.37 -8.67 4.97
N LEU A 135 -1.20 -7.73 4.52
CA LEU A 135 -2.06 -6.94 5.40
C LEU A 135 -3.31 -7.76 5.71
N ALA A 136 -3.42 -8.30 6.93
CA ALA A 136 -4.45 -9.24 7.30
C ALA A 136 -5.78 -8.56 7.61
N ARG A 137 -5.73 -7.47 8.38
CA ARG A 137 -6.91 -6.78 8.90
C ARG A 137 -6.88 -5.32 8.51
N LEU A 138 -8.01 -4.80 8.06
CA LEU A 138 -8.29 -3.40 7.82
C LEU A 138 -9.65 -3.07 8.41
N LEU A 139 -9.72 -2.01 9.20
CA LEU A 139 -10.94 -1.57 9.87
C LEU A 139 -11.28 -0.13 9.48
N THR A 140 -12.57 0.16 9.37
CA THR A 140 -13.05 1.54 9.24
C THR A 140 -12.74 2.35 10.50
N PRO A 141 -12.78 3.69 10.44
CA PRO A 141 -12.57 4.53 11.63
C PRO A 141 -13.55 4.22 12.78
N SER A 142 -14.76 3.76 12.48
CA SER A 142 -15.70 3.32 13.51
C SER A 142 -15.46 1.88 14.01
N GLY A 143 -14.43 1.18 13.53
CA GLY A 143 -14.05 -0.17 13.98
C GLY A 143 -14.70 -1.33 13.23
N ARG A 144 -15.26 -1.13 12.02
CA ARG A 144 -15.81 -2.23 11.22
C ARG A 144 -14.71 -2.90 10.41
N LEU A 145 -14.49 -4.19 10.63
CA LEU A 145 -13.56 -4.97 9.82
C LEU A 145 -14.06 -5.04 8.37
N VAL A 146 -13.22 -4.70 7.39
CA VAL A 146 -13.58 -4.75 5.95
C VAL A 146 -12.89 -5.88 5.20
N THR A 147 -11.88 -6.51 5.79
CA THR A 147 -11.19 -7.66 5.20
C THR A 147 -11.52 -8.96 5.93
N ASP A 148 -11.26 -10.09 5.28
CA ASP A 148 -11.26 -11.40 5.93
C ASP A 148 -9.93 -12.12 5.65
N ASN A 149 -9.55 -13.03 6.53
CA ASN A 149 -8.33 -13.81 6.41
C ASN A 149 -8.67 -15.30 6.57
N MET A 150 -8.15 -16.13 5.67
CA MET A 150 -8.37 -17.58 5.68
C MET A 150 -9.88 -17.95 5.78
N PRO A 151 -10.73 -17.42 4.86
CA PRO A 151 -12.17 -17.70 4.86
C PRO A 151 -12.50 -19.19 4.68
N GLY A 152 -13.68 -19.62 5.13
CA GLY A 152 -14.13 -21.02 5.01
C GLY A 152 -14.13 -21.56 3.57
N LYS A 153 -14.50 -20.71 2.59
CA LYS A 153 -14.34 -20.94 1.15
C LYS A 153 -13.08 -20.21 0.67
N HIS A 154 -12.30 -20.83 -0.22
CA HIS A 154 -11.02 -20.28 -0.68
C HIS A 154 -10.08 -19.95 0.49
N LYS A 155 -9.83 -20.97 1.33
CA LYS A 155 -9.01 -20.94 2.55
C LYS A 155 -7.61 -20.31 2.45
N HIS A 156 -7.12 -20.05 1.25
CA HIS A 156 -5.81 -19.42 0.97
C HIS A 156 -5.93 -17.91 0.67
N HIS A 157 -7.12 -17.33 0.75
CA HIS A 157 -7.32 -15.90 0.57
C HIS A 157 -6.99 -15.12 1.86
N HIS A 158 -6.42 -13.93 1.70
CA HIS A 158 -5.95 -13.08 2.80
C HIS A 158 -6.54 -11.67 2.69
N GLY A 159 -6.32 -10.79 3.67
CA GLY A 159 -6.92 -9.45 3.65
C GLY A 159 -6.55 -8.65 2.39
N VAL A 160 -5.28 -8.29 2.25
CA VAL A 160 -4.70 -7.69 1.05
C VAL A 160 -3.35 -8.36 0.77
N TRP A 161 -3.24 -9.06 -0.35
CA TRP A 161 -2.04 -9.80 -0.74
C TRP A 161 -1.79 -9.70 -2.25
N LEU A 162 -0.59 -10.02 -2.68
CA LEU A 162 -0.28 -10.20 -4.10
C LEU A 162 0.10 -11.66 -4.35
N ALA A 163 -0.34 -12.23 -5.46
CA ALA A 163 0.13 -13.53 -5.93
C ALA A 163 -0.11 -13.72 -7.43
N TRP A 164 0.53 -14.73 -8.00
CA TRP A 164 0.39 -15.09 -9.42
C TRP A 164 -0.06 -16.53 -9.58
N THR A 165 -1.01 -16.76 -10.48
CA THR A 165 -1.56 -18.08 -10.81
C THR A 165 -1.27 -18.41 -12.27
N LYS A 166 -1.46 -19.67 -12.66
CA LYS A 166 -1.27 -20.17 -14.04
C LYS A 166 0.11 -19.80 -14.62
N THR A 167 1.11 -19.66 -13.76
CA THR A 167 2.43 -19.20 -14.19
C THR A 167 3.16 -20.29 -14.97
N LYS A 168 4.14 -19.90 -15.78
CA LYS A 168 5.16 -20.82 -16.29
C LYS A 168 6.52 -20.33 -15.88
N TYR A 169 7.36 -21.25 -15.42
CA TYR A 169 8.72 -20.95 -15.02
C TYR A 169 9.60 -22.14 -15.39
N ASP A 170 10.55 -21.92 -16.30
CA ASP A 170 11.55 -22.93 -16.68
C ASP A 170 10.93 -24.30 -17.06
N GLY A 171 9.89 -24.26 -17.91
CA GLY A 171 9.16 -25.45 -18.36
C GLY A 171 8.17 -26.04 -17.34
N ARG A 172 8.10 -25.52 -16.11
CA ARG A 172 7.18 -25.94 -15.04
C ARG A 172 6.05 -24.93 -14.87
N SER A 173 5.08 -25.23 -14.00
CA SER A 173 3.91 -24.39 -13.75
C SER A 173 3.60 -24.22 -12.26
N PRO A 174 4.47 -23.55 -11.50
CA PRO A 174 4.17 -23.20 -10.11
C PRO A 174 2.93 -22.29 -10.03
N ASP A 175 2.07 -22.49 -9.04
CA ASP A 175 0.91 -21.63 -8.77
C ASP A 175 1.04 -21.02 -7.38
N PHE A 176 1.40 -19.73 -7.33
CA PHE A 176 1.64 -18.98 -6.09
C PHE A 176 0.34 -18.46 -5.46
N TRP A 177 -0.80 -18.62 -6.13
CA TRP A 177 -2.11 -18.22 -5.64
C TRP A 177 -2.83 -19.41 -5.01
N ASN A 178 -2.96 -20.50 -5.76
CA ASN A 178 -3.73 -21.68 -5.36
C ASN A 178 -2.85 -22.64 -4.54
N MET A 179 -2.40 -22.17 -3.36
CA MET A 179 -1.45 -22.87 -2.47
C MET A 179 -1.88 -24.31 -2.12
N GLY A 180 -3.19 -24.59 -2.21
CA GLY A 180 -3.71 -25.93 -2.00
C GLY A 180 -3.15 -27.01 -2.94
N GLY A 181 -2.66 -26.61 -4.13
CA GLY A 181 -2.01 -27.51 -5.09
C GLY A 181 -0.57 -27.90 -4.72
N GLY A 182 0.07 -27.19 -3.78
CA GLY A 182 1.42 -27.51 -3.31
C GLY A 182 2.53 -27.38 -4.36
N THR A 183 2.27 -26.70 -5.48
CA THR A 183 3.27 -26.50 -6.55
C THR A 183 4.14 -25.27 -6.33
N ALA A 184 3.69 -24.32 -5.50
CA ALA A 184 4.45 -23.14 -5.15
C ALA A 184 4.09 -22.64 -3.74
N GLY A 185 4.92 -21.74 -3.20
CA GLY A 185 4.66 -21.06 -1.95
C GLY A 185 5.14 -19.61 -1.98
N VAL A 186 4.59 -18.79 -1.09
CA VAL A 186 5.10 -17.44 -0.83
C VAL A 186 5.45 -17.35 0.65
N GLN A 187 6.72 -17.06 0.93
CA GLN A 187 7.28 -17.03 2.28
C GLN A 187 7.58 -15.59 2.68
N SER A 188 7.16 -15.17 3.87
CA SER A 188 7.67 -13.93 4.47
C SER A 188 9.13 -14.15 4.84
N VAL A 189 9.99 -13.21 4.46
CA VAL A 189 11.43 -13.24 4.72
C VAL A 189 11.80 -12.29 5.86
N SER A 190 11.31 -11.06 5.81
CA SER A 190 11.59 -10.06 6.83
C SER A 190 10.58 -8.91 6.85
N THR A 191 10.44 -8.27 8.00
CA THR A 191 9.75 -7.00 8.18
C THR A 191 10.72 -6.01 8.85
N SER A 192 10.82 -4.78 8.34
CA SER A 192 11.55 -3.71 9.01
C SER A 192 10.85 -3.30 10.31
N PRO A 193 11.51 -2.61 11.25
CA PRO A 193 10.81 -1.95 12.34
C PRO A 193 9.68 -1.07 11.81
N VAL A 194 8.50 -1.16 12.43
CA VAL A 194 7.37 -0.28 12.13
C VAL A 194 7.63 1.06 12.80
N TRP A 195 7.62 2.13 12.02
CA TRP A 195 7.78 3.50 12.52
C TRP A 195 6.43 4.19 12.60
N THR A 196 6.31 5.18 13.49
CA THR A 196 5.18 6.11 13.56
C THR A 196 5.69 7.54 13.70
N ALA A 197 5.03 8.49 13.03
CA ALA A 197 5.38 9.91 13.05
C ALA A 197 4.14 10.74 12.68
N GLY A 198 3.73 11.67 13.55
CA GLY A 198 2.49 12.42 13.34
C GLY A 198 1.29 11.53 13.02
N ALA A 199 0.60 11.81 11.92
CA ALA A 199 -0.54 11.00 11.46
C ALA A 199 -0.15 9.75 10.65
N TRP A 200 1.15 9.42 10.53
CA TRP A 200 1.64 8.34 9.67
C TRP A 200 2.32 7.21 10.43
N ALA A 201 2.29 6.04 9.80
CA ALA A 201 3.07 4.88 10.16
C ALA A 201 3.59 4.21 8.88
N GLY A 202 4.63 3.40 8.98
CA GLY A 202 5.10 2.67 7.81
C GLY A 202 6.14 1.61 8.14
N TRP A 203 6.36 0.74 7.16
CA TRP A 203 7.31 -0.35 7.21
C TRP A 203 7.59 -0.88 5.81
N THR A 204 8.66 -1.66 5.68
CA THR A 204 8.93 -2.47 4.48
C THR A 204 9.01 -3.94 4.86
N ALA A 205 8.39 -4.80 4.06
CA ALA A 205 8.49 -6.25 4.17
C ALA A 205 9.05 -6.86 2.89
N VAL A 206 9.66 -8.03 3.02
CA VAL A 206 10.17 -8.83 1.90
C VAL A 206 9.54 -10.21 1.95
N ASN A 207 8.94 -10.62 0.83
CA ASN A 207 8.45 -11.95 0.58
C ASN A 207 9.30 -12.63 -0.49
N ARG A 208 9.21 -13.96 -0.55
CA ARG A 208 9.87 -14.80 -1.56
C ARG A 208 8.92 -15.81 -2.14
N TYR A 209 8.91 -15.92 -3.46
CA TYR A 209 8.07 -16.82 -4.24
C TYR A 209 8.90 -18.04 -4.61
N GLU A 210 8.48 -19.22 -4.15
CA GLU A 210 9.25 -20.46 -4.29
C GLU A 210 8.52 -21.45 -5.21
N ASP A 211 9.19 -21.92 -6.26
CA ASP A 211 8.77 -23.08 -7.07
C ASP A 211 9.11 -24.36 -6.30
N LEU A 212 8.06 -25.02 -5.79
CA LEU A 212 8.18 -26.24 -4.99
C LEU A 212 8.21 -27.51 -5.86
N THR A 213 7.99 -27.37 -7.18
CA THR A 213 8.05 -28.50 -8.13
C THR A 213 9.48 -28.83 -8.56
N ALA A 214 10.40 -27.87 -8.43
CA ALA A 214 11.82 -28.07 -8.68
C ALA A 214 12.50 -28.85 -7.54
N LYS A 215 13.57 -29.60 -7.87
CA LYS A 215 14.42 -30.32 -6.90
C LYS A 215 15.90 -30.00 -7.17
N PRO A 216 16.58 -29.24 -6.30
CA PRO A 216 16.05 -28.52 -5.13
C PRO A 216 15.02 -27.45 -5.53
N LYS A 217 14.21 -26.99 -4.57
CA LYS A 217 13.25 -25.89 -4.79
C LYS A 217 13.98 -24.64 -5.30
N VAL A 218 13.29 -23.82 -6.09
CA VAL A 218 13.87 -22.61 -6.69
C VAL A 218 13.15 -21.38 -6.17
N ASP A 219 13.92 -20.41 -5.71
CA ASP A 219 13.41 -19.07 -5.39
C ASP A 219 13.26 -18.31 -6.71
N VAL A 220 12.02 -17.95 -7.06
CA VAL A 220 11.66 -17.38 -8.37
C VAL A 220 11.64 -15.86 -8.32
N LEU A 221 10.90 -15.29 -7.37
CA LEU A 221 10.80 -13.84 -7.18
C LEU A 221 11.11 -13.47 -5.74
N SER A 222 11.69 -12.29 -5.55
CA SER A 222 11.55 -11.55 -4.30
C SER A 222 10.60 -10.38 -4.51
N GLU A 223 9.75 -10.17 -3.52
CA GLU A 223 8.72 -9.14 -3.48
C GLU A 223 8.98 -8.22 -2.29
N ARG A 224 9.25 -6.95 -2.56
CA ARG A 224 9.34 -5.91 -1.53
C ARG A 224 8.02 -5.15 -1.46
N LEU A 225 7.42 -5.13 -0.29
CA LEU A 225 6.19 -4.40 0.03
C LEU A 225 6.55 -3.20 0.91
N THR A 226 6.33 -1.99 0.45
CA THR A 226 6.51 -0.77 1.24
C THR A 226 5.15 -0.17 1.56
N TYR A 227 4.83 -0.07 2.85
CA TYR A 227 3.58 0.45 3.36
C TYR A 227 3.77 1.82 4.00
N VAL A 228 2.88 2.75 3.67
CA VAL A 228 2.71 4.02 4.38
C VAL A 228 1.24 4.17 4.72
N VAL A 229 0.93 4.19 6.01
CA VAL A 229 -0.42 4.31 6.55
C VAL A 229 -0.63 5.72 7.05
N ARG A 230 -1.76 6.34 6.71
CA ARG A 230 -2.23 7.59 7.33
C ARG A 230 -3.48 7.31 8.16
N ALA A 231 -3.46 7.74 9.41
CA ALA A 231 -4.60 7.66 10.32
C ALA A 231 -5.82 8.46 9.81
N PRO A 232 -7.05 8.06 10.19
CA PRO A 232 -8.23 8.88 10.03
C PRO A 232 -8.08 10.24 10.72
N LEU A 233 -8.56 11.30 10.07
CA LEU A 233 -8.52 12.67 10.55
C LEU A 233 -9.95 13.19 10.80
N PRO A 234 -10.15 14.21 11.65
CA PRO A 234 -11.48 14.76 11.89
C PRO A 234 -12.20 15.25 10.63
N HIS A 235 -11.48 15.91 9.72
CA HIS A 235 -12.02 16.42 8.45
C HIS A 235 -11.91 15.42 7.29
N ASP A 236 -11.21 14.30 7.52
CA ASP A 236 -11.09 13.21 6.57
C ASP A 236 -11.09 11.85 7.30
N PRO A 237 -12.28 11.37 7.71
CA PRO A 237 -12.41 10.19 8.55
C PRO A 237 -12.31 8.93 7.67
N VAL A 238 -11.12 8.68 7.12
CA VAL A 238 -10.79 7.46 6.37
C VAL A 238 -9.39 6.99 6.75
N LEU A 239 -9.19 5.68 6.79
CA LEU A 239 -7.84 5.10 6.85
C LEU A 239 -7.28 5.06 5.42
N VAL A 240 -6.06 5.55 5.23
CA VAL A 240 -5.36 5.46 3.94
C VAL A 240 -4.13 4.59 4.09
N VAL A 241 -3.93 3.66 3.16
CA VAL A 241 -2.75 2.81 3.08
C VAL A 241 -2.19 2.88 1.67
N ASP A 242 -1.01 3.48 1.54
CA ASP A 242 -0.23 3.41 0.31
C ASP A 242 0.65 2.16 0.34
N LEU A 243 0.55 1.36 -0.71
CA LEU A 243 1.29 0.13 -0.93
C LEU A 243 2.08 0.24 -2.23
N THR A 244 3.40 0.16 -2.11
CA THR A 244 4.29 -0.08 -3.26
C THR A 244 4.80 -1.51 -3.23
N VAL A 245 4.57 -2.23 -4.32
CA VAL A 245 5.04 -3.59 -4.56
C VAL A 245 6.14 -3.55 -5.60
N VAL A 246 7.31 -4.10 -5.28
CA VAL A 246 8.42 -4.27 -6.23
C VAL A 246 8.79 -5.74 -6.28
N GLN A 247 8.64 -6.37 -7.45
CA GLN A 247 9.03 -7.75 -7.66
C GLN A 247 10.20 -7.85 -8.64
N HIS A 248 11.20 -8.65 -8.31
CA HIS A 248 12.34 -8.96 -9.16
C HIS A 248 12.56 -10.46 -9.23
N CYS A 249 13.00 -10.96 -10.39
CA CYS A 249 13.44 -12.35 -10.49
C CYS A 249 14.72 -12.56 -9.66
N LEU A 250 14.80 -13.71 -9.01
CA LEU A 250 16.00 -14.13 -8.27
C LEU A 250 16.93 -15.01 -9.11
N THR A 251 16.59 -15.20 -10.39
CA THR A 251 17.37 -15.96 -11.38
C THR A 251 17.41 -15.18 -12.70
N ASP A 252 18.13 -15.70 -13.68
CA ASP A 252 18.20 -15.19 -15.06
C ASP A 252 17.00 -15.61 -15.94
N LYS A 253 15.99 -16.28 -15.36
CA LYS A 253 14.80 -16.76 -16.09
C LYS A 253 13.58 -15.91 -15.78
N PRO A 254 12.77 -15.54 -16.79
CA PRO A 254 11.54 -14.80 -16.54
C PRO A 254 10.49 -15.67 -15.85
N LEU A 255 9.60 -15.04 -15.08
CA LEU A 255 8.33 -15.65 -14.71
C LEU A 255 7.30 -15.30 -15.78
N GLU A 256 6.89 -16.29 -16.56
CA GLU A 256 5.87 -16.14 -17.59
C GLU A 256 4.47 -16.18 -16.95
N LEU A 257 3.63 -15.23 -17.37
CA LEU A 257 2.27 -15.01 -16.89
C LEU A 257 1.30 -15.11 -18.08
N PRO A 258 0.88 -16.34 -18.45
CA PRO A 258 -0.16 -16.56 -19.44
C PRO A 258 -1.49 -15.88 -19.11
N THR A 259 -2.29 -15.70 -20.16
CA THR A 259 -3.62 -15.11 -20.07
C THR A 259 -4.50 -15.88 -19.08
N TYR A 260 -5.03 -15.17 -18.08
CA TYR A 260 -5.91 -15.76 -17.08
C TYR A 260 -6.78 -14.71 -16.36
N HIS A 261 -7.77 -15.17 -15.61
CA HIS A 261 -8.83 -14.32 -15.08
C HIS A 261 -8.52 -13.64 -13.74
N TYR A 262 -7.49 -14.08 -13.00
CA TYR A 262 -6.95 -13.41 -11.81
C TYR A 262 -5.44 -13.61 -11.72
N GLY A 263 -4.81 -12.92 -10.76
CA GLY A 263 -3.36 -12.86 -10.57
C GLY A 263 -2.90 -11.41 -10.57
N GLY A 264 -2.28 -10.97 -9.47
CA GLY A 264 -2.00 -9.57 -9.14
C GLY A 264 -2.39 -9.27 -7.70
N LEU A 265 -2.84 -8.04 -7.42
CA LEU A 265 -3.30 -7.65 -6.08
C LEU A 265 -4.68 -8.25 -5.82
N GLY A 266 -4.80 -9.08 -4.77
CA GLY A 266 -6.04 -9.65 -4.27
C GLY A 266 -6.48 -9.01 -2.95
N ILE A 267 -7.80 -8.86 -2.81
CA ILE A 267 -8.45 -8.40 -1.58
C ILE A 267 -9.58 -9.36 -1.26
N ARG A 268 -9.54 -9.91 -0.03
CA ARG A 268 -10.64 -10.66 0.53
C ARG A 268 -11.40 -9.75 1.48
N GLY A 269 -12.65 -9.43 1.11
CA GLY A 269 -13.54 -8.63 1.93
C GLY A 269 -14.15 -9.42 3.08
N ASN A 270 -14.79 -8.71 4.01
CA ASN A 270 -15.40 -9.28 5.21
C ASN A 270 -16.39 -10.42 4.87
N ARG A 271 -16.33 -11.52 5.64
CA ARG A 271 -17.24 -12.68 5.51
C ARG A 271 -18.74 -12.35 5.62
N ALA A 272 -19.11 -11.26 6.28
CA ALA A 272 -20.50 -10.79 6.33
C ALA A 272 -21.05 -10.40 4.95
N TRP A 273 -20.17 -10.22 3.96
CA TRP A 273 -20.53 -9.92 2.58
C TRP A 273 -20.63 -11.17 1.69
N GLU A 274 -20.41 -12.37 2.25
CA GLU A 274 -20.64 -13.62 1.54
C GLU A 274 -22.10 -13.76 1.08
N GLY A 275 -22.28 -14.26 -0.15
CA GLY A 275 -23.59 -14.50 -0.73
C GLY A 275 -23.86 -13.74 -2.01
N ASP A 276 -25.06 -14.00 -2.52
CA ASP A 276 -25.56 -13.49 -3.79
C ASP A 276 -26.12 -12.07 -3.66
N GLY A 277 -26.45 -11.46 -4.80
CA GLY A 277 -27.02 -10.12 -4.85
C GLY A 277 -26.08 -9.07 -4.26
N ASP A 278 -26.60 -8.27 -3.33
CA ASP A 278 -25.94 -7.10 -2.77
C ASP A 278 -25.25 -7.38 -1.42
N ALA A 279 -25.02 -8.66 -1.06
CA ALA A 279 -24.24 -9.02 0.13
C ALA A 279 -22.81 -8.46 0.03
N THR A 280 -22.14 -8.73 -1.09
CA THR A 280 -20.98 -7.95 -1.54
C THR A 280 -21.45 -6.98 -2.62
N ARG A 281 -21.09 -5.71 -2.46
CA ARG A 281 -21.32 -4.64 -3.41
C ARG A 281 -19.98 -4.20 -3.99
N ALA A 282 -20.00 -3.70 -5.22
CA ALA A 282 -18.83 -3.13 -5.86
C ALA A 282 -19.23 -1.88 -6.64
N LEU A 283 -18.28 -0.96 -6.79
CA LEU A 283 -18.39 0.22 -7.64
C LEU A 283 -17.02 0.49 -8.27
N THR A 284 -16.97 0.50 -9.60
CA THR A 284 -15.74 0.76 -10.36
C THR A 284 -15.67 2.20 -10.84
N SER A 285 -14.48 2.64 -11.26
CA SER A 285 -14.27 3.95 -11.90
C SER A 285 -15.08 4.18 -13.17
N GLU A 286 -15.59 3.11 -13.79
CA GLU A 286 -16.43 3.16 -15.00
C GLU A 286 -17.93 3.10 -14.67
N GLY A 287 -18.31 3.28 -13.40
CA GLY A 287 -19.70 3.24 -12.94
C GLY A 287 -20.31 1.84 -12.88
N LYS A 288 -19.50 0.78 -13.08
CA LYS A 288 -19.96 -0.61 -13.07
C LYS A 288 -20.03 -1.17 -11.66
N ASN A 289 -20.92 -2.13 -11.44
CA ASN A 289 -21.13 -2.83 -10.18
C ASN A 289 -20.58 -4.27 -10.24
N ARG A 290 -20.91 -5.09 -9.25
CA ARG A 290 -20.44 -6.49 -9.16
C ARG A 290 -20.89 -7.36 -10.35
N LYS A 291 -22.09 -7.11 -10.87
CA LYS A 291 -22.72 -7.93 -11.93
C LYS A 291 -22.07 -7.72 -13.30
N ASP A 292 -21.65 -6.49 -13.60
CA ASP A 292 -21.17 -6.08 -14.92
C ASP A 292 -19.73 -5.52 -14.92
N GLY A 293 -19.09 -5.37 -13.75
CA GLY A 293 -17.72 -4.90 -13.61
C GLY A 293 -16.64 -5.98 -13.71
N ASN A 294 -17.00 -7.26 -13.60
CA ASN A 294 -16.05 -8.36 -13.74
C ASN A 294 -15.48 -8.40 -15.19
N PHE A 295 -14.18 -8.62 -15.34
CA PHE A 295 -13.45 -8.55 -16.63
C PHE A 295 -13.43 -7.18 -17.31
N THR A 296 -13.78 -6.12 -16.57
CA THR A 296 -13.67 -4.74 -17.06
C THR A 296 -12.43 -4.08 -16.51
N ARG A 297 -12.06 -2.92 -17.06
CA ARG A 297 -10.87 -2.18 -16.63
C ARG A 297 -11.30 -1.02 -15.74
N GLY A 298 -10.52 -0.76 -14.69
CA GLY A 298 -10.81 0.31 -13.75
C GLY A 298 -9.54 0.96 -13.20
N ARG A 299 -9.63 2.26 -12.93
CA ARG A 299 -8.59 3.04 -12.25
C ARG A 299 -8.66 2.83 -10.73
N TRP A 300 -9.88 2.64 -10.25
CA TRP A 300 -10.19 2.28 -8.88
C TRP A 300 -11.41 1.37 -8.83
N CYS A 301 -11.54 0.62 -7.74
CA CYS A 301 -12.72 -0.16 -7.42
C CYS A 301 -12.97 -0.11 -5.91
N TRP A 302 -14.20 0.22 -5.53
CA TRP A 302 -14.71 0.02 -4.19
C TRP A 302 -15.39 -1.34 -4.08
N MET A 303 -15.19 -2.02 -2.95
CA MET A 303 -15.89 -3.23 -2.54
C MET A 303 -16.36 -3.06 -1.10
N GLY A 304 -17.59 -3.46 -0.79
CA GLY A 304 -18.13 -3.33 0.55
C GLY A 304 -19.50 -3.94 0.72
N GLY A 305 -20.11 -3.68 1.87
CA GLY A 305 -21.39 -4.26 2.25
C GLY A 305 -21.74 -3.92 3.69
N LEU A 306 -22.73 -4.62 4.26
CA LEU A 306 -23.12 -4.42 5.65
C LEU A 306 -22.16 -5.16 6.60
N VAL A 307 -21.72 -4.47 7.64
CA VAL A 307 -21.06 -5.03 8.82
C VAL A 307 -21.78 -4.44 10.04
N ASP A 308 -22.37 -5.30 10.86
CA ASP A 308 -23.21 -4.91 12.01
C ASP A 308 -24.33 -3.93 11.61
N GLY A 309 -25.01 -4.20 10.50
CA GLY A 309 -26.16 -3.43 10.01
C GLY A 309 -25.82 -2.05 9.43
N LYS A 310 -24.54 -1.72 9.25
CA LYS A 310 -24.08 -0.45 8.66
C LYS A 310 -23.12 -0.72 7.51
N VAL A 311 -23.13 0.15 6.50
CA VAL A 311 -22.25 0.01 5.34
C VAL A 311 -20.82 0.37 5.72
N ALA A 312 -19.88 -0.46 5.27
CA ALA A 312 -18.45 -0.25 5.35
C ALA A 312 -17.81 -0.79 4.07
N GLY A 313 -16.66 -0.25 3.69
CA GLY A 313 -15.99 -0.74 2.49
C GLY A 313 -14.54 -0.29 2.35
N ILE A 314 -13.94 -0.83 1.30
CA ILE A 314 -12.55 -0.66 0.91
C ILE A 314 -12.53 -0.22 -0.56
N ALA A 315 -11.92 0.93 -0.84
CA ALA A 315 -11.59 1.36 -2.20
C ALA A 315 -10.10 1.13 -2.46
N VAL A 316 -9.79 0.52 -3.60
CA VAL A 316 -8.43 0.34 -4.07
C VAL A 316 -8.24 1.19 -5.32
N LEU A 317 -7.24 2.06 -5.30
CA LEU A 317 -6.89 3.03 -6.31
C LEU A 317 -5.55 2.60 -6.92
N ALA A 318 -5.54 2.16 -8.18
CA ALA A 318 -4.33 1.75 -8.86
C ALA A 318 -3.65 2.97 -9.49
N HIS A 319 -2.34 3.11 -9.30
CA HIS A 319 -1.56 4.23 -9.82
C HIS A 319 -1.40 4.11 -11.35
N PRO A 320 -1.46 5.21 -12.14
CA PRO A 320 -1.33 5.17 -13.61
C PRO A 320 -0.08 4.48 -14.16
N THR A 321 1.00 4.44 -13.37
CA THR A 321 2.26 3.78 -13.77
C THR A 321 2.26 2.27 -13.59
N ASN A 322 1.20 1.68 -13.03
CA ASN A 322 1.12 0.22 -12.91
C ASN A 322 1.04 -0.40 -14.31
N VAL A 323 1.64 -1.58 -14.43
CA VAL A 323 1.55 -2.37 -15.66
C VAL A 323 0.10 -2.54 -16.09
N ARG A 324 -0.16 -2.27 -17.38
CA ARG A 324 -1.47 -2.42 -18.03
C ARG A 324 -2.60 -1.58 -17.42
N MET A 325 -2.30 -0.38 -16.94
CA MET A 325 -3.34 0.56 -16.49
C MET A 325 -4.24 1.13 -17.61
N PRO A 326 -5.52 1.44 -17.33
CA PRO A 326 -6.32 0.98 -16.20
C PRO A 326 -6.38 -0.55 -16.15
N GLN A 327 -6.19 -1.13 -14.96
CA GLN A 327 -6.02 -2.57 -14.80
C GLN A 327 -7.36 -3.32 -14.88
N PRO A 328 -7.38 -4.54 -15.44
CA PRO A 328 -8.56 -5.40 -15.42
C PRO A 328 -8.93 -5.79 -13.98
N LEU A 329 -10.23 -5.96 -13.74
CA LEU A 329 -10.78 -6.31 -12.44
C LEU A 329 -11.37 -7.73 -12.49
N ARG A 330 -11.03 -8.53 -11.48
CA ARG A 330 -11.77 -9.73 -11.13
C ARG A 330 -12.69 -9.39 -9.97
N LEU A 331 -13.99 -9.37 -10.23
CA LEU A 331 -15.04 -9.26 -9.20
C LEU A 331 -15.72 -10.61 -9.09
N HIS A 332 -15.64 -11.26 -7.93
CA HIS A 332 -16.26 -12.58 -7.77
C HIS A 332 -17.79 -12.46 -7.69
N PRO A 333 -18.56 -13.31 -8.39
CA PRO A 333 -20.02 -13.20 -8.44
C PRO A 333 -20.72 -13.48 -7.12
N SER A 334 -20.14 -14.32 -6.25
CA SER A 334 -20.79 -14.79 -5.00
C SER A 334 -19.93 -14.68 -3.74
N GLU A 335 -18.68 -14.24 -3.84
CA GLU A 335 -17.78 -14.06 -2.70
C GLU A 335 -17.26 -12.61 -2.63
N PRO A 336 -16.86 -12.12 -1.45
CA PRO A 336 -16.26 -10.80 -1.28
C PRO A 336 -14.80 -10.82 -1.74
N PHE A 337 -14.60 -10.83 -3.05
CA PHE A 337 -13.28 -10.90 -3.66
C PHE A 337 -13.13 -9.92 -4.82
N LEU A 338 -12.09 -9.10 -4.70
CA LEU A 338 -11.62 -8.15 -5.70
C LEU A 338 -10.17 -8.48 -6.03
N CYS A 339 -9.82 -8.50 -7.32
CA CYS A 339 -8.44 -8.55 -7.74
C CYS A 339 -8.16 -7.61 -8.92
N PHE A 340 -7.07 -6.86 -8.84
CA PHE A 340 -6.49 -6.14 -9.97
C PHE A 340 -5.61 -7.13 -10.74
N ALA A 341 -6.11 -7.55 -11.91
CA ALA A 341 -5.69 -8.75 -12.62
C ALA A 341 -5.08 -8.44 -14.00
N PRO A 342 -3.85 -7.89 -14.08
CA PRO A 342 -3.21 -7.51 -15.35
C PRO A 342 -3.13 -8.67 -16.35
N SER A 343 -3.04 -9.93 -15.92
CA SER A 343 -2.99 -11.11 -16.80
C SER A 343 -4.24 -11.34 -17.68
N GLN A 344 -5.34 -10.61 -17.46
CA GLN A 344 -6.52 -10.73 -18.33
C GLN A 344 -6.29 -10.17 -19.74
N LEU A 345 -5.30 -9.28 -19.93
CA LEU A 345 -5.05 -8.58 -21.21
C LEU A 345 -4.06 -9.29 -22.14
N GLY A 346 -3.79 -10.57 -21.91
CA GLY A 346 -2.88 -11.35 -22.73
C GLY A 346 -1.66 -11.86 -21.96
N ASP A 347 -0.86 -12.68 -22.61
CA ASP A 347 0.37 -13.21 -22.06
C ASP A 347 1.38 -12.08 -21.79
N TRP A 348 2.15 -12.19 -20.70
CA TRP A 348 3.23 -11.27 -20.32
C TRP A 348 4.19 -11.97 -19.37
N ARG A 349 5.20 -11.25 -18.87
CA ARG A 349 6.18 -11.80 -17.94
C ARG A 349 6.72 -10.74 -16.99
N ILE A 350 7.26 -11.21 -15.87
CA ILE A 350 8.23 -10.44 -15.07
C ILE A 350 9.61 -10.84 -15.57
N ALA A 351 10.36 -9.86 -16.06
CA ALA A 351 11.67 -10.08 -16.66
C ALA A 351 12.80 -9.99 -15.60
N PRO A 352 13.93 -10.69 -15.80
CA PRO A 352 15.04 -10.65 -14.84
C PRO A 352 15.75 -9.31 -14.71
N ASP A 353 15.77 -8.54 -15.80
CA ASP A 353 16.52 -7.30 -15.95
C ASP A 353 15.75 -6.06 -15.51
N GLU A 354 14.43 -6.17 -15.33
CA GLU A 354 13.57 -5.05 -14.94
C GLU A 354 12.63 -5.44 -13.79
N PRO A 355 12.69 -4.74 -12.64
CA PRO A 355 11.75 -4.99 -11.56
C PRO A 355 10.34 -4.54 -11.96
N MET A 356 9.34 -5.39 -11.73
CA MET A 356 7.95 -4.99 -11.86
C MET A 356 7.55 -4.15 -10.63
N VAL A 357 7.12 -2.92 -10.88
CA VAL A 357 6.61 -2.01 -9.83
C VAL A 357 5.10 -1.85 -9.98
N GLN A 358 4.36 -2.06 -8.87
CA GLN A 358 2.94 -1.75 -8.77
C GLN A 358 2.68 -0.91 -7.52
N ARG A 359 1.80 0.08 -7.64
CA ARG A 359 1.48 1.05 -6.60
C ARG A 359 -0.03 1.15 -6.45
N TYR A 360 -0.48 1.07 -5.21
CA TYR A 360 -1.88 1.12 -4.86
C TYR A 360 -2.09 2.03 -3.66
N ARG A 361 -3.15 2.83 -3.70
CA ARG A 361 -3.70 3.50 -2.52
C ARG A 361 -4.98 2.78 -2.11
N ILE A 362 -5.07 2.39 -0.85
CA ILE A 362 -6.23 1.74 -0.26
C ILE A 362 -6.89 2.74 0.68
N VAL A 363 -8.20 2.94 0.53
CA VAL A 363 -9.00 3.83 1.36
C VAL A 363 -10.09 3.02 2.03
N VAL A 364 -10.13 3.04 3.37
CA VAL A 364 -11.09 2.29 4.17
C VAL A 364 -11.98 3.27 4.94
N ALA A 365 -13.28 3.13 4.76
CA ALA A 365 -14.25 4.10 5.26
C ALA A 365 -15.58 3.44 5.67
N ASP A 366 -16.26 4.10 6.60
CA ASP A 366 -17.66 3.85 6.90
C ASP A 366 -18.56 4.52 5.85
N GLY A 367 -19.76 3.97 5.64
CA GLY A 367 -20.79 4.55 4.80
C GLY A 367 -20.77 4.10 3.34
N GLU A 368 -21.71 4.66 2.58
CA GLU A 368 -21.90 4.40 1.15
C GLU A 368 -20.72 4.93 0.32
N PRO A 369 -20.35 4.27 -0.79
CA PRO A 369 -19.30 4.79 -1.66
C PRO A 369 -19.75 6.07 -2.36
N ASP A 370 -18.95 7.13 -2.23
CA ASP A 370 -19.08 8.35 -3.03
C ASP A 370 -18.09 8.27 -4.21
N ALA A 371 -18.62 8.00 -5.40
CA ALA A 371 -17.84 7.88 -6.63
C ALA A 371 -17.00 9.14 -6.92
N ALA A 372 -17.57 10.33 -6.69
CA ALA A 372 -16.89 11.59 -6.95
C ALA A 372 -15.77 11.83 -5.92
N ALA A 373 -15.98 11.47 -4.64
CA ALA A 373 -14.93 11.53 -3.64
C ALA A 373 -13.79 10.55 -3.90
N ILE A 374 -14.09 9.31 -4.31
CA ILE A 374 -13.07 8.33 -4.67
C ILE A 374 -12.29 8.79 -5.90
N GLU A 375 -12.97 9.31 -6.93
CA GLU A 375 -12.30 9.86 -8.12
C GLU A 375 -11.39 11.03 -7.76
N ARG A 376 -11.82 11.98 -6.91
CA ARG A 376 -10.95 13.09 -6.45
C ARG A 376 -9.69 12.57 -5.74
N ARG A 377 -9.81 11.52 -4.91
CA ARG A 377 -8.63 10.89 -4.28
C ARG A 377 -7.73 10.19 -5.30
N TRP A 378 -8.32 9.53 -6.30
CA TRP A 378 -7.55 8.92 -7.38
C TRP A 378 -6.78 9.96 -8.18
N GLN A 379 -7.41 11.09 -8.54
CA GLN A 379 -6.75 12.18 -9.24
C GLN A 379 -5.60 12.78 -8.41
N ALA A 380 -5.80 12.99 -7.10
CA ALA A 380 -4.73 13.46 -6.22
C ALA A 380 -3.59 12.45 -6.07
N TYR A 381 -3.91 11.15 -6.02
CA TYR A 381 -2.91 10.08 -5.93
C TYR A 381 -2.15 9.86 -7.24
N ALA A 382 -2.85 9.99 -8.38
CA ALA A 382 -2.29 9.81 -9.72
C ALA A 382 -1.40 10.96 -10.16
N ASN A 383 -1.54 12.14 -9.54
CA ASN A 383 -0.81 13.36 -9.86
C ASN A 383 -0.13 13.87 -8.59
N GLU A 384 1.06 13.35 -8.29
CA GLU A 384 1.85 13.80 -7.13
C GLU A 384 2.22 15.28 -7.26
N ALA A 385 2.21 15.98 -6.11
CA ALA A 385 2.59 17.37 -6.03
C ALA A 385 4.05 17.56 -6.45
N ILE A 386 4.33 18.63 -7.20
CA ILE A 386 5.71 19.10 -7.39
C ILE A 386 6.05 19.97 -6.18
N VAL A 387 6.98 19.48 -5.36
CA VAL A 387 7.48 20.24 -4.21
C VAL A 387 8.85 20.80 -4.57
N THR A 388 9.05 22.10 -4.31
CA THR A 388 10.32 22.79 -4.50
C THR A 388 10.77 23.34 -3.16
N VAL A 389 11.99 23.01 -2.73
CA VAL A 389 12.59 23.54 -1.51
C VAL A 389 13.83 24.33 -1.91
N ASP A 390 13.90 25.60 -1.51
CA ASP A 390 15.01 26.51 -1.84
C ASP A 390 15.33 26.54 -3.35
N GLY A 391 14.27 26.64 -4.17
CA GLY A 391 14.37 26.69 -5.63
C GLY A 391 14.74 25.37 -6.31
N LYS A 392 14.89 24.26 -5.57
CA LYS A 392 15.20 22.94 -6.12
C LYS A 392 13.99 22.02 -6.04
N PRO A 393 13.52 21.44 -7.17
CA PRO A 393 12.51 20.40 -7.14
C PRO A 393 13.00 19.22 -6.32
N VAL A 394 12.15 18.73 -5.42
CA VAL A 394 12.38 17.51 -4.64
C VAL A 394 11.38 16.46 -5.13
N LYS A 395 11.89 15.35 -5.66
CA LYS A 395 11.09 14.22 -6.17
C LYS A 395 11.44 12.95 -5.43
#